data_AF-A0AA95KJH3-F1
#
_entry.id   AF-A0AA95KJH3-F1
#
_cell.length_a   1.000
_cell.length_b   1.000
_cell.length_c   1.000
_cell.angle_alpha   90.00
_cell.angle_beta   90.00
_cell.angle_gamma   90.00
#
_symmetry.space_group_name_H-M   'P 1'
#
loop_
_entity.id
_entity.type
_entity.pdbx_description
1 polymer ?
#
loop_
_entity_poly.entity_id
_entity_poly.type
_entity_poly.pdbx_seq_one_letter_code
_entity_poly.pdbx_strand_id
1 'polypeptide(L)' 'MMLQIEQNLKNDVSGMYKNELLDKFNQAASDVRSELNQGVSPDEYEKLNSFLLALEASCEVVDQFWTQTHQ' A
#
# COMPACT_ATOMS: atom_id res chain seq x y z
N MET A 1 1.35 21.12 6.59
CA MET A 1 2.70 20.51 6.66
C MET A 1 2.66 19.29 5.76
N MET A 2 3.50 19.23 4.72
CA MET A 2 3.53 18.09 3.80
C MET A 2 4.49 17.03 4.32
N LEU A 3 4.07 15.76 4.33
CA LEU A 3 4.88 14.62 4.74
C LEU A 3 6.00 14.36 3.71
N GLN A 4 7.09 13.72 4.15
CA GLN A 4 8.21 13.40 3.25
C GLN A 4 7.79 12.50 2.08
N ILE A 5 6.89 11.54 2.31
CA ILE A 5 6.37 10.65 1.27
C ILE A 5 5.60 11.45 0.20
N GLU A 6 4.78 12.41 0.61
CA GLU A 6 4.04 13.29 -0.29
C GLU A 6 4.99 14.17 -1.11
N GLN A 7 6.07 14.68 -0.51
CA GLN A 7 7.10 15.43 -1.24
C GLN A 7 7.81 14.57 -2.28
N ASN A 8 8.17 13.33 -1.91
CA ASN A 8 8.83 12.40 -2.82
C ASN A 8 7.90 12.04 -3.99
N LEU A 9 6.62 11.75 -3.72
CA LEU A 9 5.62 11.48 -4.75
C LEU A 9 5.40 12.68 -5.66
N LYS A 10 5.33 13.90 -5.12
CA LYS A 10 5.16 15.13 -5.90
C LYS A 10 6.34 15.40 -6.84
N ASN A 11 7.55 14.98 -6.47
CA ASN A 11 8.75 15.16 -7.29
C ASN A 11 8.98 14.00 -8.27
N ASP A 12 8.19 12.92 -8.18
CA ASP A 12 8.34 11.71 -8.98
C ASP A 12 7.63 11.81 -10.33
N VAL A 13 8.15 12.65 -11.23
CA VAL A 13 7.58 12.84 -12.58
C VAL A 13 7.54 11.54 -13.39
N SER A 14 8.49 10.63 -13.13
CA SER A 14 8.60 9.34 -13.82
C SER A 14 7.63 8.27 -13.31
N GLY A 15 7.03 8.45 -12.13
CA GLY A 15 6.23 7.41 -11.46
C GLY A 15 7.05 6.24 -10.91
N MET A 16 8.39 6.33 -10.86
CA MET A 16 9.25 5.25 -10.38
C MET A 16 9.08 5.01 -8.88
N TYR A 17 9.06 6.08 -8.09
CA TYR A 17 8.90 6.01 -6.64
C TYR A 17 7.48 5.55 -6.27
N LYS A 18 6.47 6.03 -7.01
CA LYS A 18 5.09 5.54 -6.92
C LYS A 18 5.07 4.02 -7.11
N ASN A 19 5.64 3.52 -8.21
CA ASN A 19 5.62 2.08 -8.51
C ASN A 19 6.37 1.27 -7.45
N GLU A 20 7.51 1.76 -6.94
CA GLU A 20 8.24 1.11 -5.86
C GLU A 20 7.40 0.97 -4.57
N LEU A 21 6.61 2.00 -4.22
CA LEU A 21 5.70 1.93 -3.08
C LEU A 21 4.57 0.91 -3.31
N LEU A 22 3.96 0.93 -4.50
CA LEU A 22 2.91 -0.02 -4.85
C LEU A 22 3.42 -1.46 -4.84
N ASP A 23 4.62 -1.71 -5.35
CA ASP A 23 5.24 -3.04 -5.33
C ASP A 23 5.47 -3.53 -3.89
N LYS A 24 5.92 -2.65 -2.99
CA LYS A 24 6.09 -2.99 -1.56
C LYS A 24 4.77 -3.35 -0.89
N PHE A 25 3.72 -2.58 -1.13
CA PHE A 25 2.39 -2.86 -0.56
C PHE A 25 1.80 -4.16 -1.14
N ASN A 26 1.95 -4.38 -2.45
CA ASN A 26 1.48 -5.60 -3.11
C ASN A 26 2.23 -6.84 -2.62
N GLN A 27 3.54 -6.76 -2.39
CA GLN A 27 4.31 -7.84 -1.80
C GLN A 27 3.82 -8.15 -0.39
N ALA A 28 3.69 -7.13 0.47
CA ALA A 28 3.17 -7.33 1.83
C ALA A 28 1.75 -7.92 1.83
N ALA A 29 0.88 -7.47 0.92
CA ALA A 29 -0.47 -8.01 0.78
C ALA A 29 -0.46 -9.47 0.30
N SER A 30 0.50 -9.85 -0.56
CA SER A 30 0.71 -11.24 -0.97
C SER A 30 1.11 -12.12 0.21
N ASP A 31 2.04 -11.65 1.05
CA ASP A 31 2.52 -12.38 2.22
C ASP A 31 1.39 -12.59 3.24
N VAL A 32 0.60 -11.54 3.51
CA VAL A 32 -0.57 -11.61 4.40
C VAL A 32 -1.63 -12.57 3.88
N ARG A 33 -1.92 -12.56 2.57
CA ARG A 33 -2.85 -13.52 1.96
C ARG A 33 -2.34 -14.95 2.06
N SER A 34 -1.03 -15.16 1.90
CA SER A 34 -0.40 -16.47 2.07
C SER A 34 -0.59 -16.99 3.51
N GLU A 35 -0.44 -16.12 4.51
CA GLU A 35 -0.65 -16.47 5.91
C GLU A 35 -2.11 -16.79 6.22
N LEU A 36 -3.05 -15.96 5.76
CA LEU A 36 -4.49 -16.21 5.90
C LEU A 36 -4.91 -17.57 5.31
N ASN A 37 -4.33 -17.95 4.16
CA ASN A 37 -4.63 -19.21 3.47
C ASN A 37 -4.14 -20.46 4.22
N GLN A 38 -3.27 -20.33 5.23
CA GLN A 38 -2.80 -21.46 6.03
C GLN A 38 -3.82 -21.91 7.09
N GLY A 39 -4.90 -21.15 7.28
CA GLY A 39 -5.88 -21.39 8.33
C GLY A 39 -5.34 -20.88 9.67
N VAL A 40 -5.64 -19.63 9.97
CA VAL A 40 -5.25 -18.95 11.23
C VAL A 40 -6.40 -18.97 12.24
N SER A 41 -6.11 -18.66 13.50
CA SER A 41 -7.15 -18.49 14.51
C SER A 41 -8.06 -17.30 14.20
N PRO A 42 -9.31 -17.22 14.73
CA PRO A 42 -10.21 -16.10 14.47
C PRO A 42 -9.61 -14.72 14.81
N ASP A 43 -8.92 -14.61 15.94
CA ASP A 43 -8.29 -13.36 16.38
C ASP A 43 -7.15 -12.93 15.45
N GLU A 44 -6.39 -13.88 14.91
CA GLU A 44 -5.35 -13.62 13.91
C GLU A 44 -5.94 -13.26 12.56
N TYR A 45 -7.02 -13.92 12.15
CA TYR A 45 -7.75 -13.61 10.93
C TYR A 45 -8.21 -12.15 10.93
N GLU A 46 -8.86 -11.68 12.00
CA GLU A 46 -9.34 -10.30 12.09
C GLU A 46 -8.20 -9.28 11.94
N LYS A 47 -7.05 -9.54 12.57
CA LYS A 47 -5.87 -8.69 12.50
C LYS A 47 -5.27 -8.66 11.09
N LEU A 48 -5.03 -9.83 10.51
CA LEU A 48 -4.42 -9.98 9.19
C LEU A 48 -5.34 -9.43 8.10
N ASN A 49 -6.65 -9.69 8.19
CA ASN A 49 -7.63 -9.15 7.25
C ASN A 49 -7.71 -7.62 7.35
N SER A 50 -7.70 -7.06 8.57
CA SER A 50 -7.68 -5.60 8.75
C SER A 50 -6.40 -4.97 8.18
N PHE A 51 -5.26 -5.65 8.34
CA PHE A 51 -3.99 -5.20 7.78
C PHE A 51 -3.99 -5.29 6.25
N LEU A 52 -4.55 -6.35 5.66
CA LEU A 52 -4.72 -6.50 4.22
C LEU A 52 -5.54 -5.34 3.63
N LEU A 53 -6.68 -5.01 4.25
CA LEU A 53 -7.50 -3.86 3.84
C LEU A 53 -6.74 -2.54 3.92
N ALA A 54 -5.91 -2.35 4.96
CA ALA A 54 -5.09 -1.15 5.10
C ALA A 54 -4.02 -1.05 3.98
N LEU A 55 -3.43 -2.17 3.56
CA LEU A 55 -2.49 -2.22 2.45
C LEU A 55 -3.16 -1.86 1.12
N GLU A 56 -4.36 -2.41 0.87
CA GLU A 56 -5.15 -2.09 -0.33
C GLU A 56 -5.54 -0.60 -0.38
N ALA A 57 -6.03 -0.05 0.73
CA ALA A 57 -6.33 1.38 0.84
C ALA A 57 -5.06 2.26 0.67
N SER A 58 -3.91 1.79 1.13
CA SER A 58 -2.63 2.51 0.97
C SER A 58 -2.21 2.60 -0.50
N CYS A 59 -2.44 1.55 -1.30
CA CYS A 59 -2.22 1.60 -2.74
C CYS A 59 -3.09 2.68 -3.40
N GLU A 60 -4.38 2.74 -3.04
CA GLU A 60 -5.30 3.76 -3.58
C GLU A 60 -4.86 5.18 -3.23
N VAL A 61 -4.43 5.42 -1.99
CA VAL A 61 -3.98 6.75 -1.54
C VAL A 61 -2.74 7.21 -2.32
N VAL A 62 -1.76 6.32 -2.53
CA VAL A 62 -0.55 6.64 -3.30
C VAL A 62 -0.89 6.95 -4.76
N ASP A 63 -1.76 6.14 -5.37
CA ASP A 63 -2.17 6.33 -6.77
C ASP A 63 -2.95 7.64 -6.97
N GLN A 64 -3.89 7.93 -6.07
CA GLN A 64 -4.68 9.17 -6.10
C GLN A 64 -3.79 10.40 -5.91
N PHE A 65 -2.90 10.40 -4.92
CA PHE A 65 -2.03 11.55 -4.66
C PHE A 65 -1.08 11.83 -5.85
N TRP A 66 -0.47 10.79 -6.40
CA TRP A 66 0.43 10.96 -7.55
C TRP A 66 -0.32 11.49 -8.78
N THR A 67 -1.51 10.94 -9.05
CA THR A 67 -2.37 11.38 -10.16
C THR A 67 -2.78 12.84 -9.99
N GLN A 68 -3.21 13.27 -8.80
CA GLN A 68 -3.59 14.66 -8.52
C GLN A 68 -2.45 15.67 -8.67
N THR A 69 -1.19 15.22 -8.58
CA THR A 69 -0.02 16.09 -8.66
C THR A 69 0.62 16.15 -10.05
N HIS A 70 0.29 15.18 -10.93
CA HIS A 70 0.92 15.01 -12.25
C HIS A 70 -0.08 14.97 -13.43
N GLN A 71 -1.39 15.04 -13.18
CA GLN A 71 -2.43 15.34 -14.18
C GLN A 71 -2.96 16.76 -14.01
#